data_AF-A0A0Q8IZL7-F1
#
_entry.id   AF-A0A0Q8IZL7-F1
#
_cell.length_a   1.000
_cell.length_b   1.000
_cell.length_c   1.000
_cell.angle_alpha   90.00
_cell.angle_beta   90.00
_cell.angle_gamma   90.00
#
_symmetry.space_group_name_H-M   'P 1'
#
loop_
_entity.id
_entity.type
_entity.pdbx_description
1 polymer ?
#
loop_
_entity_poly.entity_id
_entity_poly.type
_entity_poly.pdbx_seq_one_letter_code
_entity_poly.pdbx_strand_id
1 'polypeptide(L)' 'MDLETIGTVQETDSVQDVNRLLDEGWVLIAIATGKHTEGEPWIRYSLGQQYEDEDEEDEDEEEEEEGEDE' A
#
# COMPACT_ATOMS: atom_id res chain seq x y z
N MET A 1 6.02 -6.71 -7.96
CA MET A 1 4.97 -6.38 -7.00
C MET A 1 3.86 -7.37 -7.19
N ASP A 2 3.47 -8.05 -6.11
CA ASP A 2 2.29 -8.88 -6.08
C ASP A 2 1.07 -7.97 -5.82
N LEU A 3 -0.04 -8.19 -6.53
CA LEU A 3 -1.26 -7.39 -6.34
C LEU A 3 -2.10 -7.93 -5.17
N GLU A 4 -1.81 -9.15 -4.70
CA GLU A 4 -2.48 -9.78 -3.56
C GLU A 4 -2.11 -9.11 -2.22
N THR A 5 -1.04 -8.31 -2.18
CA THR A 5 -0.54 -7.62 -0.98
C THR A 5 -0.88 -6.13 -0.93
N ILE A 6 -1.78 -5.64 -1.78
CA ILE A 6 -2.23 -4.24 -1.75
C ILE A 6 -3.31 -4.07 -0.68
N GLY A 7 -2.98 -3.39 0.42
CA GLY A 7 -3.90 -3.20 1.53
C GLY A 7 -4.85 -2.03 1.38
N THR A 8 -4.38 -0.93 0.77
CA THR A 8 -5.21 0.25 0.52
C THR A 8 -5.11 0.67 -0.94
N VAL A 9 -6.26 0.94 -1.57
CA VAL A 9 -6.35 1.51 -2.91
C VAL A 9 -7.03 2.87 -2.85
N GLN A 10 -6.44 3.85 -3.53
CA GLN A 10 -7.00 5.18 -3.70
C GLN A 10 -7.16 5.51 -5.19
N GLU A 11 -8.24 6.21 -5.53
CA GLU A 11 -8.49 6.71 -6.89
C GLU A 11 -8.46 8.23 -6.94
N THR A 12 -7.85 8.79 -7.98
CA THR A 12 -7.83 10.24 -8.23
C THR A 12 -7.74 10.55 -9.72
N ASP A 13 -8.27 11.70 -10.14
CA ASP A 13 -8.05 12.27 -11.49
C ASP A 13 -7.03 13.43 -11.48
N SER A 14 -6.53 13.82 -10.30
CA SER A 14 -5.57 14.90 -10.10
C SER A 14 -4.13 14.40 -10.27
N VAL A 15 -3.42 14.95 -11.26
CA VAL A 15 -1.99 14.67 -11.47
C VAL A 15 -1.12 15.10 -10.27
N GLN A 16 -1.54 16.12 -9.54
CA GLN A 16 -0.83 16.60 -8.35
C GLN A 16 -0.88 15.58 -7.22
N ASP A 17 -2.05 14.95 -7.02
CA ASP A 17 -2.20 13.88 -6.03
C ASP A 17 -1.45 12.63 -6.45
N VAL A 18 -1.49 12.26 -7.74
CA VAL A 18 -0.69 11.13 -8.26
C VAL A 18 0.79 11.33 -7.93
N ASN A 19 1.36 12.48 -8.26
CA ASN A 19 2.78 12.74 -8.01
C ASN A 19 3.12 12.70 -6.52
N ARG A 20 2.24 13.27 -5.67
CA ARG A 20 2.41 13.22 -4.22
C ARG A 20 2.39 11.78 -3.69
N LEU A 21 1.42 10.98 -4.10
CA LEU A 21 1.29 9.60 -3.63
C LEU A 21 2.46 8.72 -4.11
N LEU A 22 2.92 8.92 -5.35
CA LEU A 22 4.12 8.22 -5.85
C LEU A 22 5.37 8.59 -5.05
N ASP A 23 5.51 9.84 -4.62
CA ASP A 23 6.61 10.30 -3.73
C ASP A 23 6.48 9.68 -2.33
N GLU A 24 5.25 9.51 -1.83
CA GLU A 24 4.92 8.81 -0.58
C GLU A 24 5.06 7.27 -0.69
N GLY A 25 5.58 6.74 -1.81
CA GLY A 25 5.85 5.31 -2.00
C GLY A 25 4.65 4.47 -2.47
N TRP A 26 3.53 5.11 -2.81
CA TRP A 26 2.41 4.40 -3.45
C TRP A 26 2.79 3.95 -4.86
N VAL A 27 2.09 2.93 -5.35
CA VAL A 27 2.32 2.33 -6.66
C VAL A 27 1.10 2.54 -7.54
N LEU A 28 1.32 2.92 -8.81
CA LEU A 28 0.25 2.98 -9.79
C LEU A 28 -0.19 1.57 -10.21
N ILE A 29 -1.46 1.24 -9.98
CA ILE A 29 -2.05 -0.07 -10.30
C ILE A 29 -2.72 -0.04 -11.68
N ALA A 30 -3.53 0.99 -11.93
CA ALA A 30 -4.35 1.07 -13.12
C ALA A 30 -4.59 2.53 -13.55
N ILE A 31 -4.83 2.68 -14.86
CA ILE A 31 -5.26 3.94 -15.46
C ILE A 31 -6.53 3.65 -16.27
N ALA A 32 -7.61 4.34 -15.95
CA ALA A 32 -8.83 4.36 -16.74
C ALA A 32 -8.92 5.67 -17.52
N THR A 33 -9.35 5.59 -18.77
CA THR A 33 -9.54 6.77 -19.63
C THR A 33 -10.92 6.73 -20.27
N GLY A 34 -11.53 7.88 -20.49
CA GLY A 34 -12.81 7.95 -21.17
C GLY A 34 -13.13 9.34 -21.67
N LYS A 35 -14.42 9.53 -21.99
CA LYS A 35 -14.99 10.83 -22.35
C LYS A 35 -16.24 11.06 -21.52
N HIS A 36 -16.43 12.28 -21.04
CA HIS A 36 -17.69 12.71 -20.44
C HIS A 36 -18.77 12.78 -21.51
N THR A 37 -20.03 12.86 -21.08
CA THR A 37 -21.19 13.01 -21.97
C THR A 37 -21.10 14.22 -22.90
N GLU A 38 -20.37 15.26 -22.47
CA GLU A 38 -20.11 16.49 -23.25
C GLU A 38 -18.89 16.37 -24.18
N GLY A 39 -18.21 15.22 -24.20
CA GLY A 39 -17.08 14.93 -25.09
C GLY A 39 -15.70 15.24 -24.52
N GLU A 40 -15.63 15.91 -23.37
CA GLU A 40 -14.37 16.22 -22.67
C GLU A 40 -13.68 14.92 -22.20
N PRO A 41 -12.41 14.67 -22.56
CA PRO A 41 -11.69 13.48 -22.12
C PRO A 41 -11.41 13.53 -20.62
N TRP A 42 -11.41 12.36 -19.98
CA TRP A 42 -11.01 12.20 -18.58
C TRP A 42 -10.04 11.04 -18.40
N ILE A 43 -9.25 11.12 -17.34
CA ILE A 43 -8.32 10.08 -16.90
C ILE A 43 -8.53 9.90 -15.40
N ARG A 44 -8.51 8.64 -14.94
CA ARG A 44 -8.59 8.28 -13.52
C ARG A 44 -7.47 7.29 -13.21
N TYR A 45 -6.76 7.53 -12.13
CA TYR A 45 -5.63 6.74 -11.66
C TYR A 45 -6.04 5.98 -10.41
N SER A 46 -5.66 4.71 -10.33
CA SER A 46 -5.79 3.89 -9.13
C SER A 46 -4.39 3.59 -8.60
N LEU A 47 -4.12 3.98 -7.35
CA LEU A 47 -2.84 3.76 -6.67
C LEU A 47 -3.03 2.87 -5.46
N GLY A 48 -2.03 2.06 -5.13
CA GLY A 48 -2.02 1.17 -3.98
C GLY A 48 -0.83 1.36 -3.07
N GLN A 49 -1.03 1.12 -1.78
CA GLN A 49 0.04 0.81 -0.83
C GLN A 49 0.07 -0.68 -0.55
N GLN A 50 1.27 -1.22 -0.42
CA GLN A 50 1.46 -2.57 0.10
C GLN A 50 1.09 -2.59 1.59
N TYR A 51 0.65 -3.73 2.10
CA TYR A 51 0.66 -3.94 3.55
C TYR A 51 2.10 -3.77 4.05
N GLU A 52 2.29 -2.94 5.07
CA GLU A 52 3.46 -3.10 5.93
C GLU A 52 3.17 -4.37 6.73
N ASP A 53 3.87 -5.46 6.42
CA ASP A 53 3.94 -6.57 7.36
C ASP A 53 4.56 -5.95 8.62
N GLU A 54 3.74 -5.72 9.66
CA GLU A 54 4.26 -5.43 11.00
C GLU A 54 5.21 -6.60 11.29
N ASP A 55 6.51 -6.27 11.36
CA ASP A 55 7.59 -7.22 11.62
C ASP A 55 7.10 -8.27 12.62
N GLU A 56 7.11 -9.53 12.20
CA GLU A 56 6.82 -10.68 13.05
C GLU A 56 7.54 -10.43 14.38
N GLU A 57 6.78 -10.30 15.47
CA GLU A 57 7.31 -10.09 16.81
C GLU A 57 8.47 -11.07 17.01
N ASP A 58 9.69 -10.55 17.19
CA ASP A 58 10.84 -11.32 17.63
C ASP A 58 10.40 -12.01 18.93
N GLU A 59 9.95 -13.27 18.83
CA GLU A 59 9.79 -14.20 19.94
C GLU A 59 11.20 -14.50 20.47
N ASP A 60 11.78 -13.52 21.17
CA ASP A 60 13.02 -13.68 21.94
C ASP A 60 12.76 -14.74 23.02
N GLU A 61 13.16 -15.95 22.64
CA GLU A 61 13.50 -17.14 23.42
C GLU A 61 13.22 -17.07 24.93
N GLU A 62 12.20 -17.83 25.36
CA GLU A 62 12.05 -18.21 26.77
C GLU A 62 13.25 -19.08 27.20
N GLU A 63 14.30 -18.47 27.75
CA GLU A 63 15.21 -19.19 28.65
C GLU A 63 14.56 -19.26 30.04
N GLU A 64 13.82 -20.35 30.25
CA GLU A 64 13.45 -20.88 31.55
C GLU A 64 14.73 -21.18 32.36
N GLU A 65 15.17 -20.22 33.18
CA GLU A 65 16.14 -20.48 34.25
C GLU A 65 15.44 -21.37 35.30
N GLU A 66 15.55 -22.68 35.11
CA GLU A 66 15.15 -23.68 36.09
C GLU A 66 15.84 -23.39 37.44
N GLY A 67 15.00 -23.37 38.47
CA GLY A 67 15.35 -22.89 39.80
C GLY A 67 16.47 -23.67 40.51
N GLU A 68 16.97 -22.96 41.53
CA GLU A 68 17.38 -23.41 42.86
C GLU A 68 17.88 -24.86 42.99
N ASP A 69 19.13 -25.03 43.47
CA ASP A 69 19.37 -25.89 44.64
C ASP A 69 20.78 -25.71 45.26
N GLU A 70 20.76 -25.58 46.59
CA GLU A 70 21.79 -25.78 47.65
C GLU A 70 22.91 -24.75 47.91
#